data_AF-A0AAN9W3E8-F1
#
_entry.id   AF-A0AAN9W3E8-F1
#
_cell.length_a   1.000
_cell.length_b   1.000
_cell.length_c   1.000
_cell.angle_alpha   90.00
_cell.angle_beta   90.00
_cell.angle_gamma   90.00
#
_symmetry.space_group_name_H-M   'P 1'
#
loop_
_entity.id
_entity.type
_entity.pdbx_description
1 polymer ?
#
loop_
_entity_poly.entity_id
_entity_poly.type
_entity_poly.pdbx_seq_one_letter_code
_entity_poly.pdbx_strand_id
1 'polypeptide(L)'
;MSESWKRTVTSVSDKLFPGLAFYHPYAEDGGLHLGNQIVSDLPLQMSLYFNIVFYPLWLVSSIVMLSLKYECLTSMYRFLVVTIFVFVIVVECLRLYLGYVGNLNERIPELAGFWMLSVLLQLPLQLFLFINENTLPQPLDRIMQLIMIIMLLIQLFTGFKALRTAARYQANRFHIMKFQLVSESKSDLDLRLKSE
;
A
#
# COMPACT_ATOMS: atom_id res chain seq x y z
N MET A 1 35.51 -26.35 -5.48
CA MET A 1 35.05 -25.64 -6.70
C MET A 1 33.70 -25.00 -6.41
N SER A 2 33.62 -23.86 -5.70
CA SER A 2 32.34 -23.12 -5.49
C SER A 2 32.45 -21.69 -4.91
N GLU A 3 33.59 -20.99 -5.03
CA GLU A 3 33.77 -19.66 -4.38
C GLU A 3 34.07 -18.51 -5.35
N SER A 4 34.45 -18.77 -6.61
CA SER A 4 34.72 -17.67 -7.55
C SER A 4 33.43 -16.96 -8.01
N TRP A 5 32.34 -17.70 -8.19
CA TRP A 5 31.07 -17.13 -8.62
C TRP A 5 30.49 -16.18 -7.57
N LYS A 6 30.61 -16.51 -6.27
CA LYS A 6 30.20 -15.62 -5.17
C LYS A 6 30.98 -14.31 -5.21
N ARG A 7 32.31 -14.37 -5.42
CA ARG A 7 33.17 -13.19 -5.53
C ARG A 7 32.84 -12.32 -6.73
N THR A 8 32.48 -12.93 -7.86
CA THR A 8 32.04 -12.18 -9.05
C THR A 8 30.68 -11.53 -8.81
N VAL A 9 29.74 -12.24 -8.19
CA VAL A 9 28.41 -11.69 -7.86
C VAL A 9 28.53 -10.55 -6.85
N THR A 10 29.35 -10.68 -5.81
CA THR A 10 29.59 -9.59 -4.85
C THR A 10 30.32 -8.42 -5.50
N SER A 11 31.34 -8.66 -6.33
CA SER A 11 32.06 -7.58 -7.03
C SER A 11 31.17 -6.79 -7.99
N VAL A 12 30.25 -7.46 -8.68
CA VAL A 12 29.28 -6.81 -9.57
C VAL A 12 28.21 -6.08 -8.74
N SER A 13 27.77 -6.68 -7.63
CA SER A 13 26.85 -6.04 -6.68
C SER A 13 27.45 -4.78 -6.06
N ASP A 14 28.72 -4.78 -5.67
CA ASP A 14 29.42 -3.64 -5.08
C ASP A 14 29.65 -2.51 -6.11
N LYS A 15 29.84 -2.87 -7.39
CA LYS A 15 29.93 -1.87 -8.48
C LYS A 15 28.59 -1.25 -8.83
N LEU A 16 27.50 -2.00 -8.73
CA LEU A 16 26.15 -1.52 -9.02
C LEU A 16 25.51 -0.81 -7.81
N PHE A 17 25.86 -1.23 -6.60
CA PHE A 17 25.31 -0.73 -5.34
C PHE A 17 26.44 -0.57 -4.30
N PRO A 18 27.33 0.43 -4.47
CA PRO A 18 28.39 0.67 -3.50
C PRO A 18 27.77 1.00 -2.14
N GLY A 19 28.02 0.13 -1.15
CA GLY A 19 27.57 0.34 0.25
C GLY A 19 26.65 -0.74 0.85
N LEU A 20 26.18 -1.75 0.09
CA LEU A 20 25.35 -2.83 0.66
C LEU A 20 26.14 -3.85 1.49
N ALA A 21 27.43 -4.03 1.21
CA ALA A 21 28.29 -4.98 1.92
C ALA A 21 28.70 -4.54 3.34
N PHE A 22 28.47 -3.27 3.71
CA PHE A 22 28.86 -2.72 5.02
C PHE A 22 27.84 -2.96 6.14
N TYR A 23 26.74 -3.66 5.86
CA TYR A 23 25.84 -4.08 6.92
C TYR A 23 26.39 -5.33 7.63
N HIS A 24 27.38 -5.12 8.50
CA HIS A 24 27.83 -6.13 9.46
C HIS A 24 26.97 -5.99 10.72
N PRO A 25 26.17 -7.00 11.13
CA PRO A 25 25.23 -6.88 12.27
C PRO A 25 25.88 -6.77 13.66
N TYR A 26 27.19 -6.57 13.77
CA TYR A 26 27.96 -6.69 15.01
C TYR A 26 28.92 -5.52 15.27
N ALA A 27 28.49 -4.29 15.02
CA ALA A 27 29.17 -3.10 15.52
C ALA A 27 28.28 -2.43 16.58
N GLU A 28 28.39 -2.91 17.82
CA GLU A 28 28.05 -2.10 18.99
C GLU A 28 29.11 -1.00 19.11
N ASP A 29 28.66 0.26 19.01
CA ASP A 29 28.86 1.34 19.99
C ASP A 29 28.98 2.72 19.30
N GLY A 30 28.16 3.68 19.76
CA GLY A 30 28.49 5.11 19.65
C GLY A 30 27.93 5.99 18.52
N GLY A 31 26.94 5.58 17.72
CA GLY A 31 26.48 6.42 16.59
C GLY A 31 24.98 6.38 16.32
N LEU A 32 24.21 7.22 17.03
CA LEU A 32 22.80 7.54 16.84
C LEU A 32 21.88 6.31 16.63
N HIS A 33 21.05 6.02 17.63
CA HIS A 33 19.75 5.42 17.37
C HIS A 33 19.03 6.28 16.33
N LEU A 34 19.21 5.98 15.04
CA LEU A 34 18.31 6.39 13.98
C LEU A 34 17.05 5.61 14.29
N GLY A 35 16.28 6.14 15.25
CA GLY A 35 15.09 5.52 15.77
C GLY A 35 14.30 5.10 14.56
N ASN A 36 14.20 3.78 14.37
CA ASN A 36 13.34 3.17 13.38
C ASN A 36 11.92 3.39 13.89
N GLN A 37 11.51 4.67 13.95
CA GLN A 37 10.18 5.09 14.31
C GLN A 37 9.34 4.55 13.17
N ILE A 38 8.68 3.44 13.45
CA ILE A 38 7.68 2.87 12.56
C ILE A 38 6.60 3.95 12.46
N VAL A 39 6.51 4.63 11.32
CA VAL A 39 5.55 5.69 11.00
C VAL A 39 4.40 5.11 10.17
N SER A 40 3.91 3.96 10.60
CA SER A 40 2.60 3.47 10.15
C SER A 40 1.51 4.46 10.57
N ASP A 41 0.63 4.83 9.64
CA ASP A 41 -0.45 5.78 9.90
C ASP A 41 -1.59 5.08 10.66
N LEU A 42 -1.74 5.41 11.94
CA LEU A 42 -2.75 4.81 12.81
C LEU A 42 -4.19 5.06 12.31
N PRO A 43 -4.59 6.28 11.90
CA PRO A 43 -5.92 6.52 11.34
C PRO A 43 -6.25 5.65 10.13
N LEU A 44 -5.30 5.49 9.20
CA LEU A 44 -5.45 4.60 8.06
C LEU A 44 -5.65 3.14 8.50
N GLN A 45 -4.83 2.66 9.43
CA GLN A 45 -4.92 1.28 9.93
C GLN A 45 -6.27 0.98 10.59
N MET A 46 -6.76 1.90 11.43
CA MET A 46 -8.06 1.77 12.08
C MET A 46 -9.20 1.74 11.05
N SER A 47 -9.16 2.62 10.04
CA SER A 47 -10.18 2.65 9.00
C SER A 47 -10.17 1.39 8.13
N LEU A 48 -8.99 0.85 7.80
CA LEU A 48 -8.84 -0.42 7.08
C LEU A 48 -9.42 -1.58 7.88
N TYR A 49 -9.15 -1.63 9.19
CA TYR A 49 -9.69 -2.66 10.07
C TYR A 49 -11.22 -2.64 10.10
N PHE A 50 -11.84 -1.48 10.27
CA PHE A 50 -13.29 -1.35 10.23
C PHE A 50 -13.88 -1.81 8.90
N ASN A 51 -13.22 -1.48 7.77
CA ASN A 51 -13.68 -1.91 6.46
C ASN A 51 -13.55 -3.43 6.29
N ILE A 52 -12.46 -4.07 6.74
CA ILE A 52 -12.31 -5.54 6.71
C ILE A 52 -13.45 -6.23 7.47
N VAL A 53 -13.88 -5.70 8.62
CA VAL A 53 -14.98 -6.26 9.41
C VAL A 53 -16.35 -5.99 8.75
N PHE A 54 -16.53 -4.81 8.17
CA PHE A 54 -17.79 -4.43 7.51
C PHE A 54 -17.99 -5.12 6.15
N TYR A 55 -16.91 -5.42 5.44
CA TYR A 55 -16.93 -5.92 4.08
C TYR A 55 -17.71 -7.25 3.89
N PRO A 56 -17.59 -8.28 4.76
CA PRO A 56 -18.43 -9.47 4.68
C PRO A 56 -19.92 -9.17 4.82
N LEU A 57 -20.29 -8.23 5.69
CA LEU A 57 -21.68 -7.81 5.89
C LEU A 57 -22.22 -7.08 4.65
N TRP A 58 -21.42 -6.18 4.07
CA TRP A 58 -21.73 -5.54 2.79
C TRP A 58 -21.90 -6.56 1.67
N LEU A 59 -21.00 -7.57 1.60
CA LEU A 59 -21.02 -8.61 0.56
C LEU A 59 -22.29 -9.45 0.62
N VAL A 60 -22.64 -9.96 1.81
CA VAL A 60 -23.87 -10.76 1.99
C VAL A 60 -25.11 -9.94 1.66
N SER A 61 -25.19 -8.70 2.18
CA SER A 61 -26.29 -7.79 1.87
C SER A 61 -26.43 -7.56 0.37
N SER A 62 -25.32 -7.30 -0.31
CA SER A 62 -25.29 -7.05 -1.76
C SER A 62 -25.74 -8.27 -2.57
N ILE A 63 -25.31 -9.48 -2.20
CA ILE A 63 -25.72 -10.73 -2.88
C ILE A 63 -27.24 -10.95 -2.70
N VAL A 64 -27.74 -10.79 -1.48
CA VAL A 64 -29.18 -10.96 -1.19
C VAL A 64 -29.99 -9.93 -1.98
N MET A 65 -29.64 -8.64 -1.92
CA MET A 65 -30.37 -7.60 -2.64
C MET A 65 -30.30 -7.78 -4.16
N LEU A 66 -29.13 -8.17 -4.70
CA LEU A 66 -28.99 -8.51 -6.11
C LEU A 66 -29.93 -9.64 -6.52
N SER A 67 -30.04 -10.70 -5.71
CA SER A 67 -30.93 -11.83 -6.00
C SER A 67 -32.41 -11.41 -6.02
N LEU A 68 -32.83 -10.51 -5.13
CA LEU A 68 -34.21 -10.03 -5.05
C LEU A 68 -34.61 -9.17 -6.25
N LYS A 69 -33.69 -8.37 -6.78
CA LYS A 69 -33.96 -7.46 -7.91
C LYS A 69 -33.52 -8.01 -9.27
N TYR A 70 -32.89 -9.18 -9.32
CA TYR A 70 -32.28 -9.73 -10.54
C TYR A 70 -33.28 -9.84 -11.69
N GLU A 71 -34.49 -10.35 -11.42
CA GLU A 71 -35.52 -10.52 -12.45
C GLU A 71 -36.16 -9.19 -12.91
N CYS A 72 -36.08 -8.14 -12.09
CA CYS A 72 -36.60 -6.82 -12.44
C CYS A 72 -35.65 -6.01 -13.33
N LEU A 73 -34.36 -6.40 -13.38
CA LEU A 73 -33.37 -5.72 -14.21
C LEU A 73 -33.52 -6.10 -15.69
N THR A 74 -33.24 -5.15 -16.58
CA THR A 74 -33.15 -5.43 -18.02
C THR A 74 -31.96 -6.35 -18.32
N SER A 75 -32.01 -7.13 -19.41
CA SER A 75 -30.94 -8.10 -19.76
C SER A 75 -29.53 -7.49 -19.80
N MET A 76 -29.39 -6.28 -20.34
CA MET A 76 -28.09 -5.58 -20.37
C MET A 76 -27.61 -5.24 -18.95
N TYR A 77 -28.50 -4.74 -18.10
CA TYR A 77 -28.16 -4.36 -16.73
C TYR A 77 -27.89 -5.56 -15.81
N ARG A 78 -28.54 -6.71 -16.03
CA ARG A 78 -28.22 -7.95 -15.31
C ARG A 78 -26.75 -8.33 -15.48
N PHE A 79 -26.29 -8.40 -16.73
CA PHE A 79 -24.90 -8.72 -17.05
C PHE A 79 -23.92 -7.66 -16.49
N LEU A 80 -24.25 -6.38 -16.69
CA LEU A 80 -23.41 -5.27 -16.26
C LEU A 80 -23.25 -5.23 -14.73
N VAL A 81 -24.34 -5.32 -13.97
CA VAL A 81 -24.31 -5.25 -12.51
C VAL A 81 -23.56 -6.43 -11.91
N VAL A 82 -23.80 -7.66 -12.40
CA VAL A 82 -23.06 -8.85 -11.97
C VAL A 82 -21.56 -8.68 -12.22
N THR A 83 -21.19 -8.21 -13.41
CA THR A 83 -19.79 -7.97 -13.77
C THR A 83 -19.15 -6.94 -12.83
N ILE A 84 -19.80 -5.79 -12.62
CA ILE A 84 -19.32 -4.75 -11.71
C ILE A 84 -19.18 -5.29 -10.28
N PHE A 85 -20.14 -6.07 -9.79
CA PHE A 85 -20.04 -6.66 -8.45
C PHE A 85 -18.81 -7.56 -8.31
N VAL A 86 -18.54 -8.43 -9.30
CA VAL A 86 -17.34 -9.28 -9.31
C VAL A 86 -16.07 -8.43 -9.28
N PHE A 87 -16.00 -7.39 -10.11
CA PHE A 87 -14.86 -6.46 -10.10
C PHE A 87 -14.70 -5.75 -8.77
N VAL A 88 -15.78 -5.22 -8.19
CA VAL A 88 -15.78 -4.57 -6.87
C VAL A 88 -15.26 -5.52 -5.79
N ILE A 89 -15.66 -6.80 -5.83
CA ILE A 89 -15.21 -7.80 -4.87
C ILE A 89 -13.70 -8.02 -4.98
N VAL A 90 -13.21 -8.33 -6.19
CA VAL A 90 -11.79 -8.61 -6.43
C VAL A 90 -10.93 -7.39 -6.12
N VAL A 91 -11.34 -6.21 -6.59
CA VAL A 91 -10.62 -4.96 -6.35
C VAL A 91 -10.61 -4.62 -4.87
N GLU A 92 -11.73 -4.73 -4.14
CA GLU A 92 -11.76 -4.45 -2.70
C GLU A 92 -10.83 -5.36 -1.91
N CYS A 93 -10.80 -6.67 -2.21
CA CYS A 93 -9.89 -7.62 -1.57
C CYS A 93 -8.42 -7.23 -1.78
N LEU A 94 -8.03 -6.96 -3.03
CA LEU A 94 -6.66 -6.54 -3.37
C LEU A 94 -6.32 -5.19 -2.72
N ARG A 95 -7.25 -4.24 -2.77
CA ARG A 95 -7.10 -2.90 -2.18
C ARG A 95 -6.87 -3.01 -0.68
N LEU A 96 -7.73 -3.70 0.06
CA LEU A 96 -7.60 -3.87 1.51
C LEU A 96 -6.30 -4.58 1.89
N TYR A 97 -5.90 -5.62 1.15
CA TYR A 97 -4.63 -6.32 1.37
C TYR A 97 -3.43 -5.37 1.21
N LEU A 98 -3.37 -4.63 0.10
CA LEU A 98 -2.28 -3.69 -0.17
C LEU A 98 -2.25 -2.55 0.85
N GLY A 99 -3.41 -2.04 1.26
CA GLY A 99 -3.50 -0.97 2.27
C GLY A 99 -2.98 -1.44 3.63
N TYR A 100 -3.40 -2.63 4.06
CA TYR A 100 -3.01 -3.20 5.35
C TYR A 100 -1.51 -3.51 5.40
N VAL A 101 -1.00 -4.24 4.40
CA VAL A 101 0.42 -4.63 4.32
C VAL A 101 1.30 -3.41 4.05
N GLY A 102 0.88 -2.52 3.15
CA GLY A 102 1.63 -1.33 2.78
C GLY A 102 1.79 -0.34 3.92
N ASN A 103 0.75 -0.12 4.73
CA ASN A 103 0.82 0.77 5.88
C ASN A 103 1.64 0.16 7.04
N LEU A 104 1.47 -1.13 7.34
CA LEU A 104 2.21 -1.79 8.43
C LEU A 104 3.71 -1.96 8.14
N ASN A 105 4.05 -2.30 6.90
CA ASN A 105 5.43 -2.52 6.50
C ASN A 105 6.07 -1.28 5.87
N GLU A 106 5.36 -0.14 5.87
CA GLU A 106 5.79 1.13 5.26
C GLU A 106 6.23 1.01 3.81
N ARG A 107 5.63 0.06 3.08
CA ARG A 107 6.00 -0.18 1.69
C ARG A 107 5.21 0.74 0.78
N ILE A 108 5.91 1.75 0.30
CA ILE A 108 5.41 2.78 -0.62
C ILE A 108 4.73 2.20 -1.87
N PRO A 109 5.30 1.19 -2.58
CA PRO A 109 4.64 0.68 -3.79
C PRO A 109 3.28 0.04 -3.49
N GLU A 110 3.15 -0.73 -2.42
CA GLU A 110 1.90 -1.33 -1.97
C GLU A 110 0.88 -0.26 -1.56
N LEU A 111 1.31 0.76 -0.80
CA LEU A 111 0.45 1.86 -0.38
C LEU A 111 -0.01 2.73 -1.57
N ALA A 112 0.87 2.94 -2.56
CA ALA A 112 0.51 3.60 -3.82
C ALA A 112 -0.52 2.76 -4.60
N GLY A 113 -0.32 1.44 -4.68
CA GLY A 113 -1.27 0.51 -5.30
C GLY A 113 -2.64 0.57 -4.62
N PHE A 114 -2.68 0.52 -3.30
CA PHE A 114 -3.90 0.73 -2.50
C PHE A 114 -4.62 2.04 -2.88
N TRP A 115 -3.88 3.15 -2.88
CA TRP A 115 -4.44 4.47 -3.16
C TRP A 115 -4.95 4.59 -4.61
N MET A 116 -4.19 4.07 -5.57
CA MET A 116 -4.57 4.05 -6.99
C MET A 116 -5.81 3.19 -7.24
N LEU A 117 -5.87 1.97 -6.68
CA LEU A 117 -7.05 1.11 -6.78
C LEU A 117 -8.28 1.78 -6.15
N SER A 118 -8.09 2.50 -5.04
CA SER A 118 -9.15 3.24 -4.36
C SER A 118 -9.76 4.32 -5.26
N VAL A 119 -8.93 5.16 -5.90
CA VAL A 119 -9.40 6.27 -6.74
C VAL A 119 -9.89 5.79 -8.11
N LEU A 120 -9.11 4.95 -8.79
CA LEU A 120 -9.31 4.65 -10.21
C LEU A 120 -10.35 3.56 -10.47
N LEU A 121 -10.49 2.59 -9.56
CA LEU A 121 -11.39 1.46 -9.74
C LEU A 121 -12.50 1.47 -8.69
N GLN A 122 -12.15 1.50 -7.41
CA GLN A 122 -13.13 1.28 -6.36
C GLN A 122 -14.14 2.42 -6.24
N LEU A 123 -13.69 3.66 -6.24
CA LEU A 123 -14.57 4.84 -6.15
C LEU A 123 -15.56 4.92 -7.32
N PRO A 124 -15.15 4.86 -8.61
CA PRO A 124 -16.11 4.95 -9.71
C PRO A 124 -17.07 3.77 -9.76
N LEU A 125 -16.61 2.55 -9.45
CA LEU A 125 -17.51 1.38 -9.42
C LEU A 125 -18.55 1.50 -8.30
N GLN A 126 -18.17 1.96 -7.11
CA GLN A 126 -19.12 2.16 -6.02
C GLN A 126 -20.08 3.32 -6.27
N LEU A 127 -19.60 4.42 -6.87
CA LEU A 127 -20.48 5.51 -7.29
C LEU A 127 -21.45 5.07 -8.38
N PHE A 128 -21.02 4.22 -9.31
CA PHE A 128 -21.91 3.67 -10.33
C PHE A 128 -23.06 2.87 -9.70
N LEU A 129 -22.76 1.97 -8.76
CA LEU A 129 -23.77 1.18 -8.06
C LEU A 129 -24.68 2.02 -7.14
N PHE A 130 -24.20 3.17 -6.67
CA PHE A 130 -24.95 4.06 -5.79
C PHE A 130 -25.86 5.04 -6.54
N ILE A 131 -25.38 5.63 -7.65
CA ILE A 131 -26.05 6.72 -8.36
C ILE A 131 -26.96 6.19 -9.48
N ASN A 132 -26.59 5.10 -10.15
CA ASN A 132 -27.31 4.67 -11.34
C ASN A 132 -28.65 4.01 -10.98
N GLU A 133 -29.73 4.76 -11.14
CA GLU A 133 -31.10 4.33 -10.85
C GLU A 133 -31.55 3.11 -11.69
N ASN A 134 -30.95 2.89 -12.85
CA ASN A 134 -31.24 1.70 -13.68
C ASN A 134 -30.74 0.39 -13.04
N THR A 135 -29.89 0.48 -12.02
CA THR A 135 -29.50 -0.67 -11.19
C THR A 135 -30.56 -1.01 -10.13
N LEU A 136 -31.66 -0.26 -10.10
CA LEU A 136 -32.78 -0.37 -9.15
C LEU A 136 -32.28 -0.51 -7.70
N PRO A 137 -31.47 0.44 -7.20
CA PRO A 137 -30.88 0.34 -5.87
C PRO A 137 -31.97 0.42 -4.80
N GLN A 138 -32.09 -0.65 -4.01
CA GLN A 138 -33.05 -0.71 -2.90
C GLN A 138 -32.55 0.14 -1.71
N PRO A 139 -33.41 0.51 -0.75
CA PRO A 139 -33.00 1.32 0.40
C PRO A 139 -31.82 0.70 1.17
N LEU A 140 -31.81 -0.63 1.33
CA LEU A 140 -30.71 -1.34 1.98
C LEU A 140 -29.41 -1.25 1.16
N ASP A 141 -29.48 -1.41 -0.16
CA ASP A 141 -28.31 -1.21 -1.06
C ASP A 141 -27.71 0.17 -0.84
N ARG A 142 -28.54 1.21 -0.81
CA ARG A 142 -28.08 2.59 -0.65
C ARG A 142 -27.40 2.81 0.68
N ILE A 143 -27.93 2.27 1.77
CA ILE A 143 -27.34 2.40 3.11
C ILE A 143 -25.97 1.70 3.12
N MET A 144 -25.89 0.46 2.66
CA MET A 144 -24.65 -0.31 2.65
C MET A 144 -23.59 0.34 1.75
N GLN A 145 -24.00 0.84 0.58
CA GLN A 145 -23.10 1.53 -0.34
C GLN A 145 -22.64 2.89 0.18
N LEU A 146 -23.52 3.64 0.84
CA LEU A 146 -23.14 4.90 1.46
C LEU A 146 -22.07 4.68 2.54
N ILE A 147 -22.22 3.65 3.37
CA ILE A 147 -21.23 3.31 4.39
C ILE A 147 -19.88 2.94 3.73
N MET A 148 -19.88 2.10 2.68
CA MET A 148 -18.66 1.77 1.94
C MET A 148 -17.99 3.02 1.35
N ILE A 149 -18.76 3.91 0.72
CA ILE A 149 -18.25 5.14 0.12
C ILE A 149 -17.65 6.05 1.19
N ILE A 150 -18.30 6.23 2.33
CA ILE A 150 -17.77 7.04 3.44
C ILE A 150 -16.45 6.44 3.95
N MET A 151 -16.39 5.14 4.20
CA MET A 151 -15.15 4.47 4.60
C MET A 151 -14.04 4.63 3.55
N LEU A 152 -14.37 4.48 2.26
CA LEU A 152 -13.44 4.68 1.16
C LEU A 152 -12.90 6.12 1.10
N LEU A 153 -13.75 7.13 1.31
CA LEU A 153 -13.32 8.53 1.33
C LEU A 153 -12.38 8.85 2.50
N ILE A 154 -12.67 8.30 3.69
CA ILE A 154 -11.78 8.42 4.85
C ILE A 154 -10.41 7.81 4.51
N GLN A 155 -10.42 6.60 3.93
CA GLN A 155 -9.22 5.88 3.51
C GLN A 155 -8.43 6.57 2.41
N LEU A 156 -9.10 7.24 1.47
CA LEU A 156 -8.44 8.06 0.45
C LEU A 156 -7.69 9.23 1.06
N PHE A 157 -8.30 9.90 2.04
CA PHE A 157 -7.69 11.04 2.71
C PHE A 157 -6.51 10.63 3.61
N THR A 158 -6.69 9.62 4.46
CA THR A 158 -5.62 9.12 5.34
C THR A 158 -4.53 8.42 4.52
N GLY A 159 -4.91 7.64 3.50
CA GLY A 159 -3.99 7.01 2.55
C GLY A 159 -3.11 8.00 1.79
N PHE A 160 -3.67 9.12 1.35
CA PHE A 160 -2.88 10.18 0.71
C PHE A 160 -1.84 10.78 1.67
N LYS A 161 -2.25 11.04 2.93
CA LYS A 161 -1.33 11.52 3.96
C LYS A 161 -0.22 10.51 4.24
N ALA A 162 -0.57 9.24 4.42
CA ALA A 162 0.39 8.16 4.63
C ALA A 162 1.38 8.06 3.46
N LEU A 163 0.90 8.14 2.21
CA LEU A 163 1.75 8.09 1.02
C LEU A 163 2.72 9.28 0.94
N ARG A 164 2.23 10.50 1.21
CA ARG A 164 3.08 11.71 1.23
C ARG A 164 4.15 11.63 2.32
N THR A 165 3.78 11.11 3.48
CA THR A 165 4.70 10.92 4.60
C THR A 165 5.75 9.88 4.26
N ALA A 166 5.35 8.71 3.77
CA ALA A 166 6.26 7.64 3.38
C ALA A 166 7.25 8.08 2.27
N ALA A 167 6.78 8.82 1.26
CA ALA A 167 7.64 9.37 0.21
C ALA A 167 8.72 10.32 0.76
N ARG A 168 8.37 11.17 1.74
CA ARG A 168 9.33 12.05 2.42
C ARG A 168 10.35 11.25 3.23
N TYR A 169 9.91 10.21 3.93
CA TYR A 169 10.82 9.33 4.68
C TYR A 169 11.82 8.66 3.76
N GLN A 170 11.40 8.13 2.61
CA GLN A 170 12.32 7.50 1.66
C GLN A 170 13.33 8.50 1.09
N ALA A 171 12.90 9.73 0.76
CA ALA A 171 13.80 10.79 0.32
C ALA A 171 14.86 11.12 1.40
N ASN A 172 14.43 11.31 2.65
CA ASN A 172 15.34 11.60 3.76
C ASN A 172 16.32 10.44 4.02
N ARG A 173 15.85 9.19 3.97
CA ARG A 173 16.72 8.01 4.10
C ARG A 173 17.77 7.93 3.01
N PHE A 174 17.40 8.25 1.77
CA PHE A 174 18.35 8.29 0.66
C PHE A 174 19.41 9.38 0.84
N HIS A 175 19.02 10.56 1.32
CA HIS A 175 19.96 11.62 1.63
C HIS A 175 20.92 11.25 2.77
N ILE A 176 20.42 10.68 3.86
CA ILE A 176 21.25 10.24 4.99
C ILE A 176 22.23 9.14 4.55
N MET A 177 21.77 8.15 3.77
CA MET A 177 22.62 7.09 3.24
C MET A 177 23.78 7.65 2.40
N LYS A 178 23.53 8.66 1.57
CA LYS A 178 24.59 9.33 0.81
C LYS A 178 25.61 10.01 1.73
N PHE A 179 25.17 10.68 2.79
CA PHE A 179 26.09 11.32 3.72
C PHE A 179 26.97 10.30 4.45
N GLN A 180 26.40 9.18 4.88
CA GLN A 180 27.15 8.10 5.54
C GLN A 180 28.23 7.51 4.62
N LEU A 181 27.88 7.20 3.37
CA LEU A 181 28.84 6.71 2.38
C LEU A 181 29.98 7.71 2.12
N VAL A 182 29.66 9.00 2.08
CA VAL A 182 30.67 10.06 1.90
C VAL A 182 31.55 10.22 3.14
N SER A 183 30.98 10.13 4.36
CA SER A 183 31.76 10.22 5.59
C SER A 183 32.69 9.02 5.77
N GLU A 184 32.22 7.81 5.50
CA GLU A 184 33.02 6.58 5.55
C GLU A 184 34.17 6.62 4.53
N SER A 185 33.89 7.07 3.30
CA SER A 185 34.93 7.22 2.28
C SER A 185 36.01 8.23 2.68
N LYS A 186 35.64 9.31 3.39
CA LYS A 186 36.62 10.30 3.88
C LYS A 186 37.46 9.75 5.03
N SER A 187 36.84 9.07 6.00
CA SER A 187 37.56 8.47 7.13
C SER A 187 38.57 7.42 6.67
N ASP A 188 38.21 6.59 5.68
CA ASP A 188 39.13 5.59 5.11
C ASP A 188 40.33 6.24 4.40
N LEU A 189 40.13 7.39 3.74
CA LEU A 189 41.20 8.14 3.10
C LEU A 189 42.17 8.73 4.13
N ASP A 190 41.63 9.33 5.19
CA ASP A 190 42.43 9.94 6.25
C ASP A 190 43.25 8.88 7.01
N LEU A 191 42.72 7.68 7.22
CA LEU A 191 43.45 6.56 7.81
C LEU A 191 44.60 6.08 6.92
N ARG A 192 44.41 6.03 5.60
CA ARG A 192 45.47 5.64 4.65
C ARG A 192 46.60 6.67 4.62
N LEU A 193 46.26 7.96 4.58
CA LEU A 193 47.25 9.04 4.59
C LEU A 193 48.07 9.10 5.88
N LYS A 194 47.55 8.58 6.99
CA LYS A 194 48.26 8.53 8.28
C LYS A 194 49.13 7.27 8.44
N SER A 195 48.99 6.29 7.54
CA SER A 195 49.76 5.04 7.54
C SER A 195 51.00 5.06 6.62
N GLU A 196 51.17 6.13 5.84
CA GLU A 196 52.36 6.46 5.04
C GLU A 196 53.27 7.44 5.78
#